data_AF-X1BZW8-F1
#
_entry.id   AF-X1BZW8-F1
#
_cell.length_a   1.000
_cell.length_b   1.000
_cell.length_c   1.000
_cell.angle_alpha   90.00
_cell.angle_beta   90.00
_cell.angle_gamma   90.00
#
_symmetry.space_group_name_H-M   'P 1'
#
loop_
_entity.id
_entity.type
_entity.pdbx_description
1 polymer ?
#
loop_
_entity_poly.entity_id
_entity_poly.type
_entity_poly.pdbx_seq_one_letter_code
_entity_poly.pdbx_strand_id
1 'polypeptide(L)'
;PWIYLLFGGISITIIGGILIAFLRAQIKFGKGRFNLILIGKKFKFYTTIEKFFIPLVFVVTLVFTVGFFIANLLWLNLNLITIFVGFEVIILVIFAIWGLVIFQNKAKGKPLFLWLLSFMIIILAGLLSDVLRGSLSFISRLFYIASPVIAIGFLSYVYILIKTGKIRKLQIKLFFLFFVSFSVTATYLELFSSIDFFSINNNELTAVHWYLENSEDKNLLVVEFGWYPVFLYYDYPYEEKNSSLPIATTQDFITFNNILIVPDNHFYDNGTNVLQELKEHKNMDVYILLT
;
A
#
# COMPACT_ATOMS: atom_id res chain seq x y z
N PRO A 1 20.12 -14.67 -8.22
CA PRO A 1 19.01 -13.69 -8.03
C PRO A 1 19.17 -12.82 -6.77
N TRP A 2 19.31 -13.41 -5.58
CA TRP A 2 19.38 -12.69 -4.30
C TRP A 2 20.57 -11.73 -4.18
N ILE A 3 21.75 -12.12 -4.65
CA ILE A 3 22.96 -11.27 -4.64
C ILE A 3 22.77 -10.00 -5.47
N TYR A 4 22.13 -10.08 -6.65
CA TYR A 4 21.85 -8.92 -7.50
C TYR A 4 20.83 -7.95 -6.87
N LEU A 5 19.82 -8.49 -6.18
CA LEU A 5 18.86 -7.69 -5.42
C LEU A 5 19.53 -6.99 -4.23
N LEU A 6 20.43 -7.67 -3.54
CA LEU A 6 21.20 -7.14 -2.42
C LEU A 6 22.14 -6.02 -2.89
N PHE A 7 22.85 -6.25 -4.00
CA PHE A 7 23.73 -5.26 -4.62
C PHE A 7 22.95 -4.05 -5.13
N GLY A 8 21.78 -4.25 -5.74
CA GLY A 8 20.88 -3.19 -6.16
C GLY A 8 20.36 -2.36 -4.99
N GLY A 9 19.92 -3.02 -3.91
CA GLY A 9 19.46 -2.35 -2.69
C GLY A 9 20.56 -1.51 -2.03
N ILE A 10 21.78 -2.05 -1.90
CA ILE A 10 22.94 -1.32 -1.37
C ILE A 10 23.27 -0.13 -2.26
N SER A 11 23.30 -0.32 -3.58
CA SER A 11 23.63 0.74 -4.54
C SER A 11 22.63 1.90 -4.47
N ILE A 12 21.33 1.60 -4.44
CA ILE A 12 20.28 2.63 -4.31
C ILE A 12 20.39 3.37 -2.98
N THR A 13 20.71 2.65 -1.90
CA THR A 13 20.86 3.25 -0.57
C THR A 13 22.06 4.20 -0.52
N ILE A 14 23.20 3.80 -1.09
CA ILE A 14 24.41 4.62 -1.16
C ILE A 14 24.19 5.85 -2.05
N ILE A 15 23.66 5.67 -3.26
CA ILE A 15 23.39 6.78 -4.19
C ILE A 15 22.36 7.74 -3.59
N GLY A 16 21.27 7.21 -3.02
CA GLY A 16 20.24 8.00 -2.35
C GLY A 16 20.81 8.76 -1.14
N GLY A 17 21.63 8.11 -0.33
CA GLY A 17 22.31 8.71 0.81
C GLY A 17 23.25 9.86 0.41
N ILE A 18 24.05 9.67 -0.65
CA ILE A 18 24.93 10.72 -1.20
C ILE A 18 24.10 11.90 -1.71
N LEU A 19 23.02 11.63 -2.44
CA LEU A 19 22.14 12.67 -2.98
C LEU A 19 21.46 13.47 -1.85
N ILE A 20 20.98 12.79 -0.80
CA ILE A 20 20.43 13.44 0.39
C ILE A 20 21.50 14.27 1.11
N ALA A 21 22.72 13.75 1.26
CA ALA A 21 23.82 14.47 1.90
C ALA A 21 24.23 15.73 1.13
N PHE A 22 24.30 15.64 -0.20
CA PHE A 22 24.55 16.78 -1.09
C PHE A 22 23.45 17.81 -0.99
N LEU A 23 22.18 17.37 -1.05
CA LEU A 23 21.03 18.26 -0.89
C LEU A 23 21.05 18.93 0.48
N ARG A 24 21.41 18.21 1.56
CA ARG A 24 21.56 18.78 2.91
C ARG A 24 22.61 19.89 2.95
N ALA A 25 23.75 19.73 2.27
CA ALA A 25 24.84 20.70 2.27
C ALA A 25 24.46 22.04 1.60
N GLN A 26 23.52 22.04 0.65
CA GLN A 26 23.05 23.27 -0.02
C GLN A 26 22.09 24.12 0.83
N ILE A 27 21.71 23.64 2.02
CA ILE A 27 20.62 24.20 2.81
C ILE A 27 21.12 25.30 3.77
N LYS A 28 21.00 26.58 3.38
CA LYS A 28 21.21 27.73 4.29
C LYS A 28 19.93 28.03 5.09
N PHE A 29 19.98 27.99 6.42
CA PHE A 29 18.85 28.32 7.32
C PHE A 29 18.63 29.84 7.45
N GLY A 30 17.98 30.45 6.46
CA GLY A 30 17.58 31.86 6.53
C GLY A 30 16.12 32.03 6.92
N LYS A 31 15.84 32.77 8.00
CA LYS A 31 14.48 33.26 8.31
C LYS A 31 14.00 34.22 7.20
N GLY A 32 12.71 34.20 6.87
CA GLY A 32 12.08 35.17 5.94
C GLY A 32 12.08 34.83 4.43
N ARG A 33 12.82 33.82 3.97
CA ARG A 33 12.86 33.44 2.53
C ARG A 33 11.51 32.97 1.99
N PHE A 34 10.74 32.25 2.80
CA PHE A 34 9.41 31.75 2.43
C PHE A 34 8.46 32.88 2.00
N ASN A 35 8.33 33.95 2.80
CA ASN A 35 7.47 35.08 2.45
C ASN A 35 7.94 35.81 1.19
N LEU A 36 9.26 35.94 0.99
CA LEU A 36 9.81 36.56 -0.22
C LEU A 36 9.49 35.76 -1.49
N ILE A 37 9.42 34.44 -1.39
CA ILE A 37 9.02 33.54 -2.49
C ILE A 37 7.52 33.65 -2.76
N LEU A 38 6.69 33.65 -1.71
CA LEU A 38 5.24 33.80 -1.86
C LEU A 38 4.83 35.13 -2.51
N ILE A 39 5.57 36.21 -2.22
CA ILE A 39 5.33 37.56 -2.80
C ILE A 39 6.00 37.69 -4.18
N GLY A 40 6.82 36.73 -4.61
CA GLY A 40 7.53 36.76 -5.90
C GLY A 40 8.74 37.71 -5.94
N LYS A 41 9.18 38.24 -4.79
CA LYS A 41 10.41 39.05 -4.67
C LYS A 41 11.68 38.21 -4.79
N LYS A 42 11.59 36.90 -4.55
CA LYS A 42 12.69 35.94 -4.72
C LYS A 42 12.19 34.71 -5.48
N PHE A 43 12.92 34.28 -6.50
CA PHE A 43 12.56 33.15 -7.39
C PHE A 43 11.17 33.31 -8.05
N LYS A 44 11.05 34.25 -9.01
CA LYS A 44 9.81 34.51 -9.79
C LYS A 44 9.19 33.26 -10.43
N PHE A 45 10.01 32.26 -10.75
CA PHE A 45 9.59 30.98 -11.31
C PHE A 45 8.43 30.33 -10.54
N TYR A 46 8.49 30.30 -9.20
CA TYR A 46 7.42 29.70 -8.38
C TYR A 46 6.08 30.41 -8.56
N THR A 47 6.09 31.75 -8.56
CA THR A 47 4.87 32.54 -8.75
C THR A 47 4.28 32.39 -10.15
N THR A 48 5.13 32.19 -11.16
CA THR A 48 4.70 31.96 -12.56
C THR A 48 4.01 30.60 -12.68
N ILE A 49 4.62 29.53 -12.18
CA ILE A 49 4.02 28.18 -12.23
C ILE A 49 2.73 28.13 -11.41
N GLU A 50 2.71 28.74 -10.23
CA GLU A 50 1.52 28.75 -9.36
C GLU A 50 0.28 29.37 -10.03
N LYS A 51 0.45 30.20 -11.07
CA LYS A 51 -0.68 30.74 -11.84
C LYS A 51 -1.38 29.65 -12.67
N PHE A 52 -0.60 28.69 -13.17
CA PHE A 52 -1.07 27.64 -14.07
C PHE A 52 -1.16 26.27 -13.42
N PHE A 53 -0.63 26.09 -12.20
CA PHE A 53 -0.51 24.80 -11.54
C PHE A 53 -1.86 24.08 -11.37
N ILE A 54 -2.85 24.71 -10.73
CA ILE A 54 -4.18 24.10 -10.53
C ILE A 54 -4.89 23.84 -11.88
N PRO A 55 -4.97 24.81 -12.82
CA PRO A 55 -5.54 24.54 -14.15
C PRO A 55 -4.85 23.39 -14.90
N LEU A 56 -3.51 23.33 -14.83
CA LEU A 56 -2.72 22.29 -15.49
C LEU A 56 -3.02 20.92 -14.87
N VAL A 57 -2.99 20.80 -13.55
CA VAL A 57 -3.31 19.54 -12.85
C VAL A 57 -4.73 19.09 -13.21
N PHE A 58 -5.69 20.02 -13.25
CA PHE A 58 -7.07 19.71 -13.62
C PHE A 58 -7.18 19.18 -15.06
N VAL A 59 -6.59 19.88 -16.03
CA VAL A 59 -6.63 19.46 -17.45
C VAL A 59 -5.93 18.13 -17.65
N VAL A 60 -4.74 17.97 -17.06
CA VAL A 60 -3.95 16.72 -17.16
C VAL A 60 -4.75 15.56 -16.57
N THR A 61 -5.30 15.73 -15.37
CA THR A 61 -6.13 14.70 -14.73
C THR A 61 -7.31 14.34 -15.62
N LEU A 62 -8.06 15.33 -16.12
CA LEU A 62 -9.24 15.09 -16.96
C LEU A 62 -8.88 14.33 -18.24
N VAL A 63 -7.81 14.73 -18.94
CA VAL A 63 -7.34 14.05 -20.15
C VAL A 63 -6.94 12.60 -19.85
N PHE A 64 -6.18 12.37 -18.77
CA PHE A 64 -5.80 11.02 -18.40
C PHE A 64 -7.01 10.18 -17.98
N THR A 65 -7.95 10.72 -17.20
CA THR A 65 -9.16 10.00 -16.79
C THR A 65 -10.01 9.60 -17.99
N VAL A 66 -10.23 10.50 -18.95
CA VAL A 66 -10.98 10.19 -20.19
C VAL A 66 -10.23 9.15 -21.03
N GLY A 67 -8.91 9.32 -21.20
CA GLY A 67 -8.09 8.36 -21.96
C GLY A 67 -8.10 6.97 -21.35
N PHE A 68 -7.97 6.87 -20.02
CA PHE A 68 -8.01 5.60 -19.31
C PHE A 68 -9.40 4.97 -19.32
N PHE A 69 -10.46 5.78 -19.21
CA PHE A 69 -11.84 5.29 -19.31
C PHE A 69 -12.09 4.62 -20.67
N ILE A 70 -11.67 5.27 -21.76
CA ILE A 70 -11.76 4.69 -23.12
C ILE A 70 -10.94 3.41 -23.21
N ALA A 71 -9.68 3.40 -22.74
CA ALA A 71 -8.84 2.21 -22.74
C ALA A 71 -9.44 1.06 -21.90
N ASN A 72 -10.10 1.40 -20.79
CA ASN A 72 -10.75 0.43 -19.92
C ASN A 72 -11.95 -0.24 -20.57
N LEU A 73 -12.79 0.55 -21.27
CA LEU A 73 -13.93 0.05 -22.04
C LEU A 73 -13.49 -0.84 -23.22
N LEU A 74 -12.36 -0.51 -23.86
CA LEU A 74 -11.90 -1.22 -25.04
C LEU A 74 -11.07 -2.47 -24.73
N TRP A 75 -10.26 -2.44 -23.65
CA TRP A 75 -9.19 -3.45 -23.48
C TRP A 75 -8.98 -3.95 -22.07
N LEU A 76 -9.05 -3.09 -21.05
CA LEU A 76 -8.52 -3.44 -19.72
C LEU A 76 -9.56 -4.09 -18.79
N ASN A 77 -10.86 -3.83 -18.97
CA ASN A 77 -11.96 -4.34 -18.14
C ASN A 77 -11.69 -4.32 -16.62
N LEU A 78 -10.99 -3.29 -16.15
CA LEU A 78 -10.66 -3.07 -14.75
C LEU A 78 -11.84 -2.39 -14.04
N ASN A 79 -11.91 -2.56 -12.72
CA ASN A 79 -12.87 -1.84 -11.90
C ASN A 79 -12.63 -0.32 -12.00
N LEU A 80 -13.67 0.41 -12.44
CA LEU A 80 -13.63 1.86 -12.59
C LEU A 80 -13.32 2.58 -11.28
N ILE A 81 -13.78 2.03 -10.14
CA ILE A 81 -13.54 2.60 -8.81
C ILE A 81 -12.05 2.64 -8.52
N THR A 82 -11.34 1.52 -8.75
CA THR A 82 -9.89 1.42 -8.55
C THR A 82 -9.12 2.41 -9.43
N ILE A 83 -9.56 2.63 -10.68
CA ILE A 83 -8.95 3.64 -11.57
C ILE A 83 -9.13 5.06 -11.01
N PHE A 84 -10.34 5.38 -10.54
CA PHE A 84 -10.66 6.69 -9.98
C PHE A 84 -9.86 6.98 -8.70
N VAL A 85 -9.74 6.00 -7.80
CA VAL A 85 -8.89 6.10 -6.60
C VAL A 85 -7.42 6.30 -6.99
N GLY A 86 -6.94 5.59 -8.01
CA GLY A 86 -5.59 5.78 -8.54
C GLY A 86 -5.32 7.21 -9.01
N PHE A 87 -6.28 7.83 -9.71
CA PHE A 87 -6.17 9.23 -10.12
C PHE A 87 -6.17 10.20 -8.93
N GLU A 88 -7.03 9.97 -7.94
CA GLU A 88 -7.05 10.77 -6.71
C GLU A 88 -5.68 10.79 -6.02
N VAL A 89 -5.07 9.61 -5.88
CA VAL A 89 -3.74 9.43 -5.32
C VAL A 89 -2.69 10.23 -6.09
N ILE A 90 -2.71 10.18 -7.42
CA ILE A 90 -1.77 10.93 -8.27
C ILE A 90 -1.92 12.44 -8.03
N ILE A 91 -3.15 12.94 -7.97
CA ILE A 91 -3.43 14.35 -7.70
C ILE A 91 -2.88 14.76 -6.33
N LEU A 92 -3.14 13.98 -5.29
CA LEU A 92 -2.64 14.21 -3.95
C LEU A 92 -1.12 14.27 -3.91
N VAL A 93 -0.44 13.34 -4.58
CA VAL A 93 1.02 13.29 -4.66
C VAL A 93 1.57 14.53 -5.37
N ILE A 94 0.97 14.96 -6.49
CA ILE A 94 1.40 16.16 -7.22
C ILE A 94 1.30 17.40 -6.34
N PHE A 95 0.17 17.59 -5.66
CA PHE A 95 -0.01 18.72 -4.73
C PHE A 95 0.92 18.63 -3.52
N ALA A 96 1.19 17.42 -3.01
CA ALA A 96 2.08 17.21 -1.89
C ALA A 96 3.54 17.54 -2.23
N ILE A 97 4.03 17.07 -3.38
CA ILE A 97 5.37 17.39 -3.89
C ILE A 97 5.50 18.90 -4.04
N TRP A 98 4.55 19.54 -4.72
CA TRP A 98 4.61 20.98 -4.96
C TRP A 98 4.52 21.80 -3.66
N GLY A 99 3.63 21.40 -2.74
CA GLY A 99 3.50 21.97 -1.41
C GLY A 99 4.83 21.93 -0.64
N LEU A 100 5.48 20.78 -0.59
CA LEU A 100 6.76 20.61 0.12
C LEU A 100 7.92 21.32 -0.58
N VAL A 101 7.95 21.36 -1.91
CA VAL A 101 8.95 22.10 -2.70
C VAL A 101 8.92 23.59 -2.38
N ILE A 102 7.75 24.19 -2.14
CA ILE A 102 7.67 25.59 -1.72
C ILE A 102 7.93 25.72 -0.21
N PHE A 103 7.35 24.83 0.59
CA PHE A 103 7.40 24.86 2.05
C PHE A 103 8.79 24.60 2.63
N GLN A 104 9.69 23.93 1.90
CA GLN A 104 11.11 23.76 2.27
C GLN A 104 11.83 25.09 2.55
N ASN A 105 11.30 26.22 2.08
CA ASN A 105 11.86 27.53 2.36
C ASN A 105 11.54 28.06 3.78
N LYS A 106 10.76 27.30 4.57
CA LYS A 106 10.48 27.54 6.00
C LYS A 106 11.37 26.65 6.86
N ALA A 107 11.72 27.10 8.08
CA ALA A 107 12.64 26.38 8.97
C ALA A 107 12.23 24.92 9.25
N LYS A 108 10.93 24.66 9.47
CA LYS A 108 10.38 23.32 9.70
C LYS A 108 10.06 22.54 8.41
N GLY A 109 10.11 23.17 7.23
CA GLY A 109 9.74 22.52 5.97
C GLY A 109 10.85 21.70 5.33
N LYS A 110 12.11 21.94 5.71
CA LYS A 110 13.29 21.26 5.13
C LYS A 110 13.40 19.80 5.54
N PRO A 111 13.24 19.43 6.83
CA PRO A 111 13.19 18.02 7.20
C PRO A 111 12.08 17.27 6.47
N LEU A 112 10.92 17.90 6.29
CA LEU A 112 9.78 17.30 5.58
C LEU A 112 10.08 17.07 4.08
N PHE A 113 10.75 18.01 3.43
CA PHE A 113 11.14 17.85 2.03
C PHE A 113 12.20 16.76 1.85
N LEU A 114 13.19 16.68 2.75
CA LEU A 114 14.16 15.59 2.77
C LEU A 114 13.46 14.24 3.00
N TRP A 115 12.47 14.20 3.89
CA TRP A 115 11.70 13.00 4.16
C TRP A 115 10.91 12.52 2.93
N LEU A 116 10.26 13.43 2.21
CA LEU A 116 9.61 13.14 0.94
C LEU A 116 10.60 12.59 -0.09
N LEU A 117 11.76 13.22 -0.22
CA LEU A 117 12.75 12.83 -1.22
C LEU A 117 13.33 11.43 -0.93
N SER A 118 13.59 11.12 0.34
CA SER A 118 13.95 9.76 0.75
C SER A 118 12.86 8.76 0.39
N PHE A 119 11.59 9.08 0.62
CA PHE A 119 10.49 8.20 0.23
C PHE A 119 10.37 8.01 -1.27
N MET A 120 10.54 9.06 -2.08
CA MET A 120 10.49 8.93 -3.54
C MET A 120 11.59 7.99 -4.06
N ILE A 121 12.78 8.03 -3.46
CA ILE A 121 13.86 7.10 -3.79
C ILE A 121 13.47 5.66 -3.41
N ILE A 122 12.91 5.46 -2.21
CA ILE A 122 12.49 4.12 -1.75
C ILE A 122 11.33 3.58 -2.59
N ILE A 123 10.35 4.41 -2.95
CA ILE A 123 9.24 4.03 -3.84
C ILE A 123 9.77 3.64 -5.22
N LEU A 124 10.70 4.41 -5.80
CA LEU A 124 11.32 4.07 -7.07
C LEU A 124 12.07 2.74 -7.00
N ALA A 125 12.79 2.50 -5.91
CA ALA A 125 13.48 1.24 -5.66
C ALA A 125 12.49 0.07 -5.55
N GLY A 126 11.40 0.29 -4.83
CA GLY A 126 10.32 -0.68 -4.68
C GLY A 126 9.68 -1.02 -6.03
N LEU A 127 9.41 -0.01 -6.85
CA LEU A 127 8.85 -0.18 -8.19
C LEU A 127 9.77 -0.98 -9.10
N LEU A 128 11.07 -0.69 -9.08
CA LEU A 128 12.04 -1.49 -9.83
C LEU A 128 12.08 -2.94 -9.34
N SER A 129 12.05 -3.17 -8.02
CA SER A 129 12.02 -4.52 -7.45
C SER A 129 10.75 -5.28 -7.83
N ASP A 130 9.60 -4.61 -7.80
CA ASP A 130 8.29 -5.17 -8.12
C ASP A 130 8.21 -5.56 -9.61
N VAL A 131 8.67 -4.69 -10.51
CA VAL A 131 8.77 -4.97 -11.96
C VAL A 131 9.69 -6.16 -12.24
N LEU A 132 10.84 -6.26 -11.57
CA LEU A 132 11.76 -7.39 -11.73
C LEU A 132 11.20 -8.72 -11.22
N ARG A 133 10.28 -8.68 -10.25
CA ARG A 133 9.66 -9.88 -9.65
C ARG A 133 8.31 -10.22 -10.27
N GLY A 134 7.73 -9.34 -11.10
CA GLY A 134 6.37 -9.48 -11.58
C GLY A 134 5.32 -9.41 -10.46
N SER A 135 5.59 -8.69 -9.37
CA SER A 135 4.66 -8.55 -8.23
C SER A 135 4.41 -7.07 -7.91
N LEU A 136 3.28 -6.71 -7.31
CA LEU A 136 2.97 -5.33 -6.85
C LEU A 136 2.99 -5.17 -5.32
N SER A 137 3.53 -6.16 -4.61
CA SER A 137 3.40 -6.27 -3.15
C SER A 137 4.26 -5.27 -2.37
N PHE A 138 5.37 -4.81 -2.94
CA PHE A 138 6.32 -3.97 -2.22
C PHE A 138 5.95 -2.49 -2.32
N ILE A 139 5.50 -2.03 -3.49
CA ILE A 139 4.97 -0.67 -3.72
C ILE A 139 3.81 -0.36 -2.78
N SER A 140 2.83 -1.27 -2.67
CA SER A 140 1.62 -1.02 -1.88
C SER A 140 1.97 -0.74 -0.42
N ARG A 141 2.87 -1.55 0.17
CA ARG A 141 3.39 -1.37 1.53
C ARG A 141 4.13 -0.04 1.71
N LEU A 142 5.00 0.32 0.76
CA LEU A 142 5.74 1.59 0.81
C LEU A 142 4.81 2.80 0.69
N PHE A 143 3.75 2.69 -0.09
CA PHE A 143 2.77 3.74 -0.27
C PHE A 143 2.02 4.06 1.04
N TYR A 144 1.62 3.04 1.81
CA TYR A 144 1.01 3.25 3.14
C TYR A 144 1.92 4.04 4.09
N ILE A 145 3.22 3.74 4.09
CA ILE A 145 4.20 4.42 4.94
C ILE A 145 4.45 5.87 4.48
N ALA A 146 4.31 6.14 3.17
CA ALA A 146 4.46 7.49 2.61
C ALA A 146 3.24 8.40 2.87
N SER A 147 2.08 7.83 3.23
CA SER A 147 0.83 8.57 3.41
C SER A 147 0.91 9.79 4.35
N PRO A 148 1.61 9.76 5.51
CA PRO A 148 1.69 10.93 6.38
C PRO A 148 2.45 12.10 5.74
N VAL A 149 3.50 11.81 4.96
CA VAL A 149 4.29 12.84 4.28
C VAL A 149 3.49 13.48 3.15
N ILE A 150 2.77 12.66 2.40
CA ILE A 150 1.87 13.14 1.34
C ILE A 150 0.80 14.06 1.95
N ALA A 151 0.17 13.64 3.05
CA ALA A 151 -0.83 14.45 3.75
C ALA A 151 -0.25 15.79 4.25
N ILE A 152 0.92 15.78 4.90
CA ILE A 152 1.60 17.00 5.35
C ILE A 152 1.94 17.90 4.16
N GLY A 153 2.38 17.33 3.04
CA GLY A 153 2.68 18.09 1.84
C GLY A 153 1.45 18.75 1.22
N PHE A 154 0.35 18.02 1.13
CA PHE A 154 -0.92 18.53 0.64
C PHE A 154 -1.42 19.68 1.54
N LEU A 155 -1.42 19.50 2.86
CA LEU A 155 -1.77 20.56 3.81
C LEU A 155 -0.83 21.77 3.71
N SER A 156 0.45 21.55 3.44
CA SER A 156 1.42 22.63 3.20
C SER A 156 1.05 23.43 1.94
N TYR A 157 0.54 22.78 0.90
CA TYR A 157 0.03 23.46 -0.29
C TYR A 157 -1.24 24.27 0.00
N VAL A 158 -2.21 23.70 0.72
CA VAL A 158 -3.42 24.43 1.16
C VAL A 158 -3.03 25.67 1.97
N TYR A 159 -2.07 25.55 2.89
CA TYR A 159 -1.53 26.68 3.65
C TYR A 159 -0.96 27.79 2.76
N ILE A 160 -0.25 27.44 1.69
CA ILE A 160 0.29 28.40 0.70
C ILE A 160 -0.86 29.16 0.01
N LEU A 161 -1.92 28.46 -0.39
CA LEU A 161 -3.10 29.08 -1.01
C LEU A 161 -3.84 30.02 -0.08
N ILE A 162 -3.97 29.67 1.20
CA ILE A 162 -4.55 30.55 2.22
C ILE A 162 -3.68 31.78 2.41
N LYS A 163 -2.37 31.59 2.59
CA LYS A 163 -1.45 32.70 2.90
C LYS A 163 -1.30 33.71 1.76
N THR A 164 -1.42 33.24 0.52
CA THR A 164 -1.40 34.08 -0.68
C THR A 164 -2.77 34.66 -1.04
N GLY A 165 -3.83 34.34 -0.29
CA GLY A 165 -5.20 34.77 -0.57
C GLY A 165 -5.82 34.14 -1.82
N LYS A 166 -5.11 33.24 -2.51
CA LYS A 166 -5.57 32.57 -3.73
C LYS A 166 -6.80 31.70 -3.48
N ILE A 167 -6.94 31.16 -2.27
CA ILE A 167 -8.12 30.37 -1.84
C ILE A 167 -9.46 31.10 -2.03
N ARG A 168 -9.44 32.45 -2.12
CA ARG A 168 -10.66 33.25 -2.34
C ARG A 168 -11.20 33.13 -3.77
N LYS A 169 -10.38 32.73 -4.74
CA LYS A 169 -10.79 32.57 -6.15
C LYS A 169 -11.82 31.45 -6.29
N LEU A 170 -12.90 31.72 -7.01
CA LEU A 170 -14.01 30.77 -7.23
C LEU A 170 -13.51 29.42 -7.79
N GLN A 171 -12.63 29.46 -8.79
CA GLN A 171 -12.04 28.26 -9.42
C GLN A 171 -11.37 27.33 -8.40
N ILE A 172 -10.64 27.88 -7.43
CA ILE A 172 -9.93 27.10 -6.41
C ILE A 172 -10.91 26.52 -5.40
N LYS A 173 -11.94 27.29 -5.00
CA LYS A 173 -12.99 26.79 -4.11
C LYS A 173 -13.76 25.62 -4.74
N LEU A 174 -14.16 25.78 -6.00
CA LEU A 174 -14.86 24.73 -6.74
C LEU A 174 -13.99 23.49 -6.91
N PHE A 175 -12.69 23.66 -7.19
CA PHE A 175 -11.75 22.55 -7.25
C PHE A 175 -11.72 21.75 -5.94
N PHE A 176 -11.54 22.42 -4.79
CA PHE A 176 -11.51 21.71 -3.50
C PHE A 176 -12.86 21.09 -3.13
N LEU A 177 -13.97 21.76 -3.43
CA LEU A 177 -15.30 21.21 -3.19
C LEU A 177 -15.49 19.92 -3.97
N PHE A 178 -15.22 19.95 -5.28
CA PHE A 178 -15.31 18.77 -6.15
C PHE A 178 -14.34 17.68 -5.70
N PHE A 179 -13.10 18.03 -5.42
CA PHE A 179 -12.07 17.09 -4.98
C PHE A 179 -12.47 16.37 -3.69
N VAL A 180 -12.94 17.11 -2.68
CA VAL A 180 -13.39 16.51 -1.40
C VAL A 180 -14.62 15.63 -1.60
N SER A 181 -15.64 16.12 -2.32
CA SER A 181 -16.84 15.32 -2.60
C SER A 181 -16.49 14.03 -3.34
N PHE A 182 -15.64 14.12 -4.36
CA PHE A 182 -15.15 12.96 -5.10
C PHE A 182 -14.37 11.99 -4.21
N SER A 183 -13.45 12.48 -3.38
CA SER A 183 -12.62 11.66 -2.48
C SER A 183 -13.46 10.89 -1.47
N VAL A 184 -14.48 11.54 -0.89
CA VAL A 184 -15.41 10.87 0.03
C VAL A 184 -16.20 9.79 -0.69
N THR A 185 -16.76 10.09 -1.87
CA THR A 185 -17.50 9.09 -2.66
C THR A 185 -16.62 7.92 -3.07
N ALA A 186 -15.40 8.17 -3.54
CA ALA A 186 -14.46 7.13 -3.93
C ALA A 186 -14.09 6.23 -2.74
N THR A 187 -13.84 6.82 -1.56
CA THR A 187 -13.54 6.06 -0.34
C THR A 187 -14.70 5.13 0.05
N TYR A 188 -15.95 5.62 0.00
CA TYR A 188 -17.11 4.79 0.31
C TYR A 188 -17.29 3.64 -0.69
N LEU A 189 -17.13 3.93 -1.99
CA LEU A 189 -17.25 2.91 -3.04
C LEU A 189 -16.15 1.85 -2.92
N GLU A 190 -14.90 2.26 -2.67
CA GLU A 190 -13.79 1.34 -2.44
C GLU A 190 -14.06 0.45 -1.23
N LEU A 191 -14.53 1.04 -0.11
CA LEU A 191 -14.89 0.27 1.08
C LEU A 191 -15.91 -0.83 0.76
N PHE A 192 -17.01 -0.49 0.08
CA PHE A 192 -18.02 -1.48 -0.31
C PHE A 192 -17.44 -2.58 -1.21
N SER A 193 -16.61 -2.22 -2.19
CA SER A 193 -15.97 -3.23 -3.06
C SER A 193 -14.94 -4.09 -2.33
N SER A 194 -14.31 -3.57 -1.28
CA SER A 194 -13.28 -4.27 -0.51
C SER A 194 -13.85 -5.25 0.52
N ILE A 195 -15.08 -5.03 1.00
CA ILE A 195 -15.72 -5.93 1.97
C ILE A 195 -15.86 -7.33 1.37
N ASP A 196 -16.29 -7.44 0.12
CA ASP A 196 -16.42 -8.73 -0.56
C ASP A 196 -15.05 -9.42 -0.77
N PHE A 197 -13.94 -8.67 -0.81
CA PHE A 197 -12.60 -9.21 -0.99
C PHE A 197 -11.92 -9.62 0.32
N PHE A 198 -12.20 -8.91 1.42
CA PHE A 198 -11.58 -9.16 2.73
C PHE A 198 -12.47 -9.95 3.69
N SER A 199 -13.74 -10.17 3.35
CA SER A 199 -14.63 -11.04 4.10
C SER A 199 -14.47 -12.48 3.64
N ILE A 200 -14.57 -13.40 4.60
CA ILE A 200 -14.62 -14.83 4.30
C ILE A 200 -16.06 -15.15 3.94
N ASN A 201 -16.26 -15.74 2.77
CA ASN A 201 -17.60 -16.12 2.34
C ASN A 201 -18.05 -17.41 3.04
N ASN A 202 -19.36 -17.57 3.23
CA ASN A 202 -19.94 -18.78 3.85
C ASN A 202 -19.54 -20.07 3.11
N ASN A 203 -19.37 -20.00 1.79
CA ASN A 203 -18.90 -21.13 0.99
C ASN A 203 -17.48 -21.55 1.40
N GLU A 204 -16.60 -20.60 1.67
CA GLU A 204 -15.22 -20.88 2.07
C GLU A 204 -15.17 -21.38 3.53
N LEU A 205 -16.07 -20.89 4.39
CA LEU A 205 -16.26 -21.42 5.75
C LEU A 205 -16.85 -22.83 5.78
N THR A 206 -17.45 -23.32 4.71
CA THR A 206 -18.10 -24.64 4.71
C THR A 206 -17.08 -25.75 4.98
N ALA A 207 -15.85 -25.63 4.46
CA ALA A 207 -14.78 -26.58 4.74
C ALA A 207 -14.32 -26.53 6.21
N VAL A 208 -14.27 -25.33 6.79
CA VAL A 208 -13.93 -25.11 8.21
C VAL A 208 -15.01 -25.74 9.09
N HIS A 209 -16.27 -25.43 8.85
CA HIS A 209 -17.40 -25.97 9.60
C HIS A 209 -17.50 -27.49 9.48
N TRP A 210 -17.35 -28.03 8.26
CA TRP A 210 -17.35 -29.48 8.06
C TRP A 210 -16.25 -30.15 8.89
N TYR A 211 -15.03 -29.61 8.88
CA TYR A 211 -13.94 -30.16 9.69
C TYR A 211 -14.31 -30.15 11.17
N LEU A 212 -14.70 -29.00 11.72
CA LEU A 212 -15.02 -28.85 13.15
C LEU A 212 -16.20 -29.74 13.61
N GLU A 213 -17.19 -29.97 12.75
CA GLU A 213 -18.32 -30.84 13.07
C GLU A 213 -17.97 -32.34 12.99
N ASN A 214 -16.90 -32.72 12.29
CA ASN A 214 -16.56 -34.12 12.00
C ASN A 214 -15.21 -34.56 12.62
N SER A 215 -14.52 -33.69 13.35
CA SER A 215 -13.26 -34.00 14.03
C SER A 215 -13.29 -33.55 15.49
N GLU A 216 -13.14 -34.50 16.41
CA GLU A 216 -13.08 -34.23 17.86
C GLU A 216 -11.64 -34.21 18.40
N ASP A 217 -10.70 -34.80 17.66
CA ASP A 217 -9.30 -34.95 18.07
C ASP A 217 -8.40 -33.82 17.56
N LYS A 218 -7.26 -33.63 18.25
CA LYS A 218 -6.19 -32.75 17.80
C LYS A 218 -5.50 -33.36 16.57
N ASN A 219 -5.66 -32.71 15.43
CA ASN A 219 -5.10 -33.12 14.14
C ASN A 219 -4.05 -32.14 13.63
N LEU A 220 -3.34 -32.58 12.59
CA LEU A 220 -2.45 -31.76 11.79
C LEU A 220 -3.19 -31.22 10.57
N LEU A 221 -3.41 -29.90 10.55
CA LEU A 221 -4.05 -29.20 9.46
C LEU A 221 -3.03 -28.62 8.48
N VAL A 222 -3.07 -29.08 7.25
CA VAL A 222 -2.32 -28.50 6.13
C VAL A 222 -3.25 -27.53 5.40
N VAL A 223 -2.99 -26.23 5.53
CA VAL A 223 -3.86 -25.14 5.07
C VAL A 223 -3.11 -24.07 4.28
N GLU A 224 -3.83 -23.33 3.45
CA GLU A 224 -3.31 -22.16 2.76
C GLU A 224 -2.82 -21.07 3.73
N PHE A 225 -1.85 -20.27 3.28
CA PHE A 225 -1.34 -19.16 4.08
C PHE A 225 -2.48 -18.15 4.34
N GLY A 226 -2.77 -17.89 5.61
CA GLY A 226 -3.83 -16.96 6.03
C GLY A 226 -5.09 -17.65 6.59
N TRP A 227 -5.23 -18.97 6.43
CA TRP A 227 -6.38 -19.71 6.96
C TRP A 227 -6.25 -20.18 8.41
N TYR A 228 -5.02 -20.29 8.93
CA TYR A 228 -4.75 -20.64 10.32
C TYR A 228 -5.56 -19.81 11.34
N PRO A 229 -5.59 -18.47 11.27
CA PRO A 229 -6.39 -17.66 12.19
C PRO A 229 -7.90 -17.93 12.11
N VAL A 230 -8.40 -18.38 10.95
CA VAL A 230 -9.82 -18.70 10.76
C VAL A 230 -10.18 -19.96 11.52
N PHE A 231 -9.39 -21.03 11.35
CA PHE A 231 -9.57 -22.27 12.12
C PHE A 231 -9.46 -22.01 13.61
N LEU A 232 -8.45 -21.24 14.05
CA LEU A 232 -8.36 -20.84 15.45
C LEU A 232 -9.60 -20.09 15.93
N TYR A 233 -10.12 -19.16 15.11
CA TYR A 233 -11.29 -18.38 15.51
C TYR A 233 -12.52 -19.27 15.69
N TYR A 234 -12.75 -20.27 14.84
CA TYR A 234 -13.93 -21.13 14.94
C TYR A 234 -13.78 -22.32 15.89
N ASP A 235 -12.56 -22.83 16.10
CA ASP A 235 -12.26 -23.96 16.99
C ASP A 235 -12.03 -23.55 18.46
N TYR A 236 -11.83 -22.26 18.73
CA TYR A 236 -11.55 -21.80 20.09
C TYR A 236 -12.79 -21.87 21.00
N PRO A 237 -12.71 -22.50 22.18
CA PRO A 237 -13.84 -22.69 23.08
C PRO A 237 -14.14 -21.41 23.90
N TYR A 238 -14.65 -20.36 23.24
CA TYR A 238 -14.96 -19.08 23.91
C TYR A 238 -15.93 -19.22 25.08
N GLU A 239 -16.81 -20.22 25.03
CA GLU A 239 -17.81 -20.49 26.07
C GLU A 239 -17.18 -20.89 27.41
N GLU A 240 -16.00 -21.52 27.39
CA GLU A 240 -15.29 -21.96 28.60
C GLU A 240 -14.68 -20.80 29.39
N LYS A 241 -14.62 -19.59 28.80
CA LYS A 241 -14.06 -18.35 29.41
C LYS A 241 -12.68 -18.55 30.05
N ASN A 242 -11.90 -19.49 29.53
CA ASN A 242 -10.58 -19.80 30.06
C ASN A 242 -9.52 -18.91 29.40
N SER A 243 -9.13 -17.83 30.09
CA SER A 243 -8.10 -16.89 29.62
C SER A 243 -6.68 -17.46 29.66
N SER A 244 -6.50 -18.64 30.26
CA SER A 244 -5.21 -19.33 30.35
C SER A 244 -4.99 -20.39 29.27
N LEU A 245 -6.00 -20.67 28.44
CA LEU A 245 -5.89 -21.62 27.35
C LEU A 245 -4.97 -21.04 26.26
N PRO A 246 -3.80 -21.64 25.98
CA PRO A 246 -2.94 -21.17 24.91
C PRO A 246 -3.63 -21.37 23.55
N ILE A 247 -3.55 -20.39 22.67
CA ILE A 247 -4.10 -20.46 21.29
C ILE A 247 -3.57 -21.69 20.51
N ALA A 248 -2.41 -22.22 20.90
CA ALA A 248 -1.78 -23.40 20.29
C ALA A 248 -2.34 -24.76 20.77
N THR A 249 -3.37 -24.81 21.62
CA THR A 249 -3.89 -26.09 22.14
C THR A 249 -4.94 -26.75 21.27
N THR A 250 -5.52 -26.06 20.27
CA THR A 250 -6.60 -26.62 19.44
C THR A 250 -6.06 -27.54 18.34
N GLN A 251 -5.26 -27.02 17.41
CA GLN A 251 -4.73 -27.79 16.27
C GLN A 251 -3.27 -27.45 15.97
N ASP A 252 -2.54 -28.38 15.34
CA ASP A 252 -1.22 -28.12 14.77
C ASP A 252 -1.36 -27.76 13.29
N PHE A 253 -0.60 -26.79 12.80
CA PHE A 253 -0.75 -26.26 11.44
C PHE A 253 0.54 -26.32 10.64
N ILE A 254 0.41 -26.70 9.37
CA ILE A 254 1.47 -26.60 8.37
C ILE A 254 0.93 -25.77 7.20
N THR A 255 1.70 -24.77 6.79
CA THR A 255 1.37 -24.00 5.59
C THR A 255 1.68 -24.82 4.34
N PHE A 256 0.82 -24.67 3.35
CA PHE A 256 0.99 -25.19 1.99
C PHE A 256 2.42 -25.13 1.45
N ASN A 257 2.86 -26.26 0.90
CA ASN A 257 4.10 -26.42 0.14
C ASN A 257 3.80 -27.34 -1.06
N ASN A 258 4.50 -27.13 -2.18
CA ASN A 258 4.35 -27.89 -3.43
C ASN A 258 4.46 -29.42 -3.24
N ILE A 259 5.16 -29.86 -2.20
CA ILE A 259 5.30 -31.28 -1.85
C ILE A 259 3.99 -31.86 -1.31
N LEU A 260 3.21 -31.07 -0.56
CA LEU A 260 2.01 -31.52 0.14
C LEU A 260 0.72 -31.34 -0.68
N ILE A 261 0.74 -30.51 -1.72
CA ILE A 261 -0.46 -30.18 -2.51
C ILE A 261 -0.55 -31.01 -3.79
N VAL A 262 0.59 -31.24 -4.45
CA VAL A 262 0.62 -31.95 -5.72
C VAL A 262 0.66 -33.46 -5.44
N PRO A 263 -0.37 -34.23 -5.83
CA PRO A 263 -0.43 -35.66 -5.53
C PRO A 263 0.80 -36.44 -6.02
N ASP A 264 1.35 -36.05 -7.17
CA ASP A 264 2.55 -36.67 -7.76
C ASP A 264 3.80 -36.51 -6.86
N ASN A 265 3.81 -35.49 -5.98
CA ASN A 265 4.91 -35.23 -5.05
C ASN A 265 4.67 -35.88 -3.67
N HIS A 266 3.55 -36.58 -3.45
CA HIS A 266 3.26 -37.26 -2.18
C HIS A 266 4.08 -38.52 -1.95
N PHE A 267 4.83 -38.98 -2.95
CA PHE A 267 5.69 -40.15 -2.86
C PHE A 267 7.14 -39.72 -3.07
N TYR A 268 8.02 -40.12 -2.16
CA TYR A 268 9.46 -40.01 -2.39
C TYR A 268 9.91 -41.05 -3.43
N ASP A 269 11.11 -40.86 -3.98
CA ASP A 269 11.72 -41.79 -4.95
C ASP A 269 11.86 -43.23 -4.43
N ASN A 270 11.82 -43.43 -3.10
CA ASN A 270 11.87 -44.73 -2.45
C ASN A 270 10.48 -45.40 -2.27
N GLY A 271 9.39 -44.75 -2.72
CA GLY A 271 8.02 -45.23 -2.63
C GLY A 271 7.29 -44.92 -1.32
N THR A 272 7.94 -44.28 -0.35
CA THR A 272 7.30 -43.88 0.91
C THR A 272 6.34 -42.71 0.70
N ASN A 273 5.15 -42.78 1.30
CA ASN A 273 4.17 -41.69 1.26
C ASN A 273 4.50 -40.61 2.31
N VAL A 274 4.65 -39.37 1.84
CA VAL A 274 5.01 -38.18 2.64
C VAL A 274 3.99 -37.93 3.75
N LEU A 275 2.69 -38.07 3.47
CA LEU A 275 1.62 -37.80 4.44
C LEU A 275 1.57 -38.88 5.53
N GLN A 276 1.84 -40.13 5.17
CA GLN A 276 1.93 -41.22 6.14
C GLN A 276 3.13 -41.04 7.08
N GLU A 277 4.29 -40.65 6.54
CA GLU A 277 5.46 -40.31 7.37
C GLU A 277 5.16 -39.14 8.32
N LEU A 278 4.48 -38.10 7.83
CA LEU A 278 4.03 -36.97 8.66
C LEU A 278 3.09 -37.40 9.78
N LYS A 279 2.12 -38.26 9.49
CA LYS A 279 1.20 -38.84 10.48
C LYS A 279 1.95 -39.63 11.54
N GLU A 280 2.88 -40.50 11.14
CA GLU A 280 3.70 -41.31 12.05
C GLU A 280 4.61 -40.44 12.93
N HIS A 281 5.23 -39.40 12.36
CA HIS A 281 6.12 -38.50 13.08
C HIS A 281 5.39 -37.60 14.09
N LYS A 282 4.20 -37.11 13.71
CA LYS A 282 3.39 -36.22 14.56
C LYS A 282 2.44 -36.95 15.49
N ASN A 283 2.21 -38.24 15.26
CA ASN A 283 1.23 -39.05 15.99
C ASN A 283 -0.17 -38.40 16.02
N MET A 284 -0.59 -37.86 14.88
CA MET A 284 -1.85 -37.14 14.67
C MET A 284 -2.36 -37.43 13.25
N ASP A 285 -3.69 -37.42 13.05
CA ASP A 285 -4.24 -37.49 11.71
C ASP A 285 -3.94 -36.22 10.92
N VAL A 286 -3.75 -36.38 9.61
CA VAL A 286 -3.33 -35.29 8.71
C VAL A 286 -4.47 -34.96 7.76
N TYR A 287 -4.94 -33.72 7.80
CA TYR A 287 -5.98 -33.22 6.90
C TYR A 287 -5.39 -32.13 6.01
N ILE A 288 -5.62 -32.27 4.70
CA ILE A 288 -5.30 -31.23 3.71
C ILE A 288 -6.62 -30.54 3.36
N LEU A 289 -6.73 -29.27 3.72
CA LEU A 289 -7.94 -28.49 3.45
C LEU A 289 -7.64 -27.53 2.30
N LEU A 290 -8.27 -27.82 1.15
CA LEU A 290 -8.24 -26.97 -0.04
C LEU A 290 -9.42 -26.00 0.09
N THR A 291 -9.15 -24.82 0.65
CA THR A 291 -10.10 -23.70 0.79
C THR A 291 -9.89 -22.69 -0.31
#